data_AF-D1YG17-F1
#
_entry.id   AF-D1YG17-F1
#
_cell.length_a   1.000
_cell.length_b   1.000
_cell.length_c   1.000
_cell.angle_alpha   90.00
_cell.angle_beta   90.00
_cell.angle_gamma   90.00
#
_symmetry.space_group_name_H-M   'P 1'
#
loop_
_entity.id
_entity.type
_entity.pdbx_description
1 polymer ?
#
loop_
_entity_poly.entity_id
_entity_poly.type
_entity_poly.pdbx_seq_one_letter_code
_entity_poly.pdbx_strand_id
1 'polypeptide(L)'
;MARQSLSGFKLVAEKKESGFAPIYSVNRHLKQNKLQKLIDLALEEVLPEVGETIPAALREKYRLLSDQILVEKMHHPKNGNEAKLARRSAIFREFFLFQVQLAQLLSQRDEDVPGVEKRYDLAAVKELIQAIPFELSDDQKR
;
A
#
# COMPACT_ATOMS: atom_id res chain seq x y z
N MET A 1 29.83 -50.25 -10.88
CA MET A 1 30.24 -49.38 -12.01
C MET A 1 29.15 -48.33 -12.23
N ALA A 2 29.50 -47.08 -11.93
CA ALA A 2 28.88 -45.77 -12.21
C ALA A 2 27.36 -45.64 -12.43
N ARG A 3 26.66 -45.11 -11.39
CA ARG A 3 25.51 -44.20 -11.55
C ARG A 3 26.02 -42.90 -12.18
N GLN A 4 25.60 -42.58 -13.40
CA GLN A 4 25.77 -41.23 -13.95
C GLN A 4 24.56 -40.38 -13.56
N SER A 5 24.75 -39.57 -12.53
CA SER A 5 23.89 -38.43 -12.21
C SER A 5 24.06 -37.37 -13.29
N LEU A 6 22.97 -37.05 -13.99
CA LEU A 6 22.92 -35.96 -14.96
C LEU A 6 23.02 -34.60 -14.24
N SER A 7 24.26 -34.15 -14.08
CA SER A 7 24.78 -32.79 -14.22
C SER A 7 23.84 -31.64 -13.82
N GLY A 8 23.92 -31.25 -12.54
CA GLY A 8 23.40 -30.01 -11.97
C GLY A 8 24.20 -28.75 -12.36
N PHE A 9 24.67 -28.62 -13.61
CA PHE A 9 25.53 -27.51 -14.04
C PHE A 9 25.02 -26.69 -15.24
N LYS A 10 23.86 -27.00 -15.82
CA LYS A 10 23.18 -26.09 -16.77
C LYS A 10 22.27 -25.05 -16.08
N LEU A 11 22.58 -24.71 -14.84
CA LEU A 11 21.94 -23.63 -14.08
C LEU A 11 22.74 -22.31 -14.15
N VAL A 12 23.83 -22.29 -14.93
CA VAL A 12 24.54 -21.06 -15.29
C VAL A 12 24.15 -20.67 -16.72
N ALA A 13 22.85 -20.43 -16.93
CA ALA A 13 22.42 -19.63 -18.06
C ALA A 13 22.85 -18.19 -17.76
N GLU A 14 23.95 -17.79 -18.42
CA GLU A 14 24.39 -16.43 -18.69
C GLU A 14 23.85 -15.35 -17.74
N LYS A 15 24.70 -14.97 -16.80
CA LYS A 15 24.61 -13.72 -16.04
C LYS A 15 24.79 -12.54 -17.01
N LYS A 16 23.77 -12.23 -17.82
CA LYS A 16 23.59 -10.88 -18.36
C LYS A 16 23.48 -9.95 -17.15
N GLU A 17 24.19 -8.83 -17.21
CA GLU A 17 24.27 -7.83 -16.14
C GLU A 17 22.96 -7.72 -15.36
N SER A 18 23.02 -8.09 -14.09
CA SER A 18 21.86 -8.38 -13.24
C SER A 18 21.10 -7.10 -12.89
N GLY A 19 20.20 -6.67 -13.78
CA GLY A 19 19.12 -5.76 -13.46
C GLY A 19 18.11 -6.45 -12.52
N PHE A 20 17.46 -5.68 -11.65
CA PHE A 20 16.31 -6.18 -10.90
C PHE A 20 15.19 -6.48 -11.91
N ALA A 21 14.88 -7.76 -12.14
CA ALA A 21 13.77 -8.16 -12.98
C ALA A 21 12.52 -8.38 -12.12
N PRO A 22 11.36 -7.79 -12.48
CA PRO A 22 10.13 -8.02 -11.74
C PRO A 22 9.65 -9.46 -11.92
N ILE A 23 9.16 -10.06 -10.83
CA ILE A 23 8.52 -11.36 -10.84
C ILE A 23 7.01 -11.13 -10.65
N TYR A 24 6.22 -11.56 -11.62
CA TYR A 24 4.77 -11.40 -11.63
C TYR A 24 4.11 -12.75 -11.38
N SER A 25 2.99 -12.73 -10.67
CA SER A 25 2.17 -13.92 -10.49
C SER A 25 1.54 -14.31 -11.84
N VAL A 26 1.86 -15.50 -12.32
CA VAL A 26 1.33 -16.05 -13.58
C VAL A 26 0.57 -17.36 -13.34
N ASN A 27 -0.38 -17.67 -14.23
CA ASN A 27 -1.08 -18.95 -14.24
C ASN A 27 -0.50 -19.91 -15.30
N ARG A 28 -0.95 -21.17 -15.32
CA ARG A 28 -0.45 -22.21 -16.25
C ARG A 28 -0.59 -21.88 -17.74
N HIS A 29 -1.45 -20.93 -18.11
CA HIS A 29 -1.71 -20.54 -19.48
C HIS A 29 -0.86 -19.34 -19.94
N LEU A 30 -0.20 -18.65 -19.01
CA LEU A 30 0.58 -17.45 -19.30
C LEU A 30 2.02 -17.61 -18.85
N LYS A 31 2.95 -17.40 -19.78
CA LYS A 31 4.40 -17.41 -19.47
C LYS A 31 4.84 -16.05 -18.94
N GLN A 32 5.78 -16.06 -18.00
CA GLN A 32 6.34 -14.84 -17.39
C GLN A 32 6.83 -13.82 -18.43
N ASN A 33 7.62 -14.26 -19.41
CA ASN A 33 8.13 -13.37 -20.46
C ASN A 33 7.03 -12.73 -21.30
N LYS A 34 5.89 -13.41 -21.49
CA LYS A 34 4.77 -12.85 -22.24
C LYS A 34 4.08 -11.76 -21.41
N LEU A 35 3.86 -12.00 -20.12
CA LEU A 35 3.28 -11.00 -19.22
C LEU A 35 4.18 -9.78 -19.09
N GLN A 36 5.48 -9.97 -18.91
CA GLN A 36 6.43 -8.87 -18.80
C GLN A 36 6.39 -7.97 -20.04
N LYS A 37 6.43 -8.54 -21.25
CA LYS A 37 6.31 -7.75 -22.50
C LYS A 37 5.01 -6.97 -22.61
N LEU A 38 3.90 -7.53 -22.12
CA LEU A 38 2.61 -6.82 -22.13
C LEU A 38 2.60 -5.67 -21.13
N ILE A 39 3.24 -5.84 -19.98
CA ILE A 39 3.40 -4.78 -18.99
C ILE A 39 4.31 -3.69 -19.55
N ASP A 40 5.44 -4.06 -20.16
CA ASP A 40 6.38 -3.10 -20.76
C ASP A 40 5.66 -2.23 -21.82
N LEU A 41 4.85 -2.85 -22.69
CA LEU A 41 4.03 -2.15 -23.67
C LEU A 41 3.02 -1.20 -23.02
N ALA A 42 2.29 -1.68 -22.00
CA ALA A 42 1.31 -0.85 -21.29
C ALA A 42 1.95 0.34 -20.57
N LEU A 43 3.16 0.15 -19.99
CA LEU A 43 3.92 1.23 -19.39
C LEU A 43 4.34 2.25 -20.44
N GLU A 44 4.83 1.82 -21.61
CA GLU A 44 5.22 2.73 -22.68
C GLU A 44 4.04 3.59 -23.16
N GLU A 45 2.86 2.99 -23.33
CA GLU A 45 1.67 3.68 -23.82
C GLU A 45 1.03 4.61 -22.77
N VAL A 46 0.90 4.16 -21.52
CA VAL A 46 0.04 4.83 -20.52
C VAL A 46 0.82 5.74 -19.57
N LEU A 47 2.10 5.44 -19.30
CA LEU A 47 2.87 6.19 -18.30
C LEU A 47 2.93 7.70 -18.55
N PRO A 48 3.03 8.21 -19.80
CA PRO A 48 2.99 9.66 -20.07
C PRO A 48 1.68 10.34 -19.67
N GLU A 49 0.57 9.60 -19.65
CA GLU A 49 -0.77 10.11 -19.32
C GLU A 49 -1.07 10.05 -17.81
N VAL A 50 -0.23 9.36 -17.02
CA VAL A 50 -0.42 9.25 -15.58
C VAL A 50 -0.24 10.62 -14.93
N GLY A 51 -1.33 11.13 -14.36
CA GLY A 51 -1.35 12.37 -13.58
C GLY A 51 -0.84 12.19 -12.15
N GLU A 52 -0.61 13.31 -11.46
CA GLU A 52 -0.12 13.32 -10.08
C GLU A 52 -1.26 13.30 -9.07
N THR A 53 -1.32 12.26 -8.25
CA THR A 53 -2.34 12.14 -7.20
C THR A 53 -2.00 12.99 -5.97
N ILE A 54 -0.72 13.02 -5.59
CA ILE A 54 -0.26 13.74 -4.39
C ILE A 54 0.15 15.16 -4.78
N PRO A 55 -0.40 16.20 -4.11
CA PRO A 55 -0.02 17.58 -4.35
C PRO A 55 1.50 17.80 -4.29
N ALA A 56 2.02 18.64 -5.18
CA ALA A 56 3.47 18.88 -5.33
C ALA A 56 4.15 19.27 -4.00
N ALA A 57 3.52 20.13 -3.21
CA ALA A 57 4.03 20.55 -1.90
C ALA A 57 4.23 19.37 -0.93
N LEU A 58 3.33 18.38 -0.94
CA LEU A 58 3.47 17.19 -0.09
C LEU A 58 4.53 16.24 -0.66
N ARG A 59 4.61 16.07 -1.98
CA ARG A 59 5.67 15.27 -2.61
C ARG A 59 7.05 15.82 -2.28
N GLU A 60 7.24 17.14 -2.34
CA GLU A 60 8.50 17.79 -1.99
C GLU A 60 8.82 17.61 -0.49
N LYS A 61 7.86 17.93 0.39
CA LYS A 61 8.01 17.80 1.84
C LYS A 61 8.42 16.39 2.28
N TYR A 62 7.78 15.36 1.70
CA TYR A 62 8.01 13.97 2.06
C TYR A 62 8.97 13.23 1.10
N ARG A 63 9.60 13.96 0.17
CA ARG A 63 10.57 13.46 -0.84
C ARG A 63 10.03 12.26 -1.62
N LEU A 64 8.77 12.32 -2.01
CA LEU A 64 8.05 11.25 -2.73
C LEU A 64 8.35 11.33 -4.23
N LEU A 65 8.32 10.18 -4.89
CA LEU A 65 8.36 10.13 -6.35
C LEU A 65 7.07 10.72 -6.95
N SER A 66 7.17 11.23 -8.17
CA SER A 66 5.99 11.45 -9.02
C SER A 66 5.32 10.12 -9.35
N ASP A 67 4.03 10.13 -9.65
CA ASP A 67 3.26 8.90 -9.93
C ASP A 67 3.84 8.15 -11.14
N GLN A 68 4.31 8.86 -12.16
CA GLN A 68 5.00 8.27 -13.32
C GLN A 68 6.26 7.51 -12.92
N ILE A 69 7.17 8.15 -12.18
CA ILE A 69 8.44 7.53 -11.76
C ILE A 69 8.17 6.41 -10.75
N LEU A 70 7.18 6.59 -9.88
CA LEU A 70 6.75 5.58 -8.92
C LEU A 70 6.34 4.29 -9.63
N VAL A 71 5.45 4.38 -10.62
CA VAL A 71 4.98 3.21 -11.38
C VAL A 71 6.14 2.57 -12.13
N GLU A 72 6.98 3.36 -12.81
CA GLU A 72 8.17 2.85 -13.50
C GLU A 72 9.10 2.09 -12.55
N LYS A 73 9.45 2.66 -11.39
CA LYS A 73 10.40 2.06 -10.45
C LYS A 73 9.84 0.91 -9.63
N MET A 74 8.51 0.78 -9.55
CA MET A 74 7.87 -0.42 -9.01
C MET A 74 8.05 -1.63 -9.94
N HIS A 75 8.09 -1.41 -11.26
CA HIS A 75 8.24 -2.48 -12.26
C HIS A 75 9.70 -2.69 -12.69
N HIS A 76 10.47 -1.61 -12.89
CA HIS A 76 11.84 -1.62 -13.42
C HIS A 76 12.81 -0.80 -12.55
N PRO A 77 13.05 -1.16 -11.29
CA PRO A 77 14.06 -0.49 -10.48
C PRO A 77 15.46 -0.82 -11.00
N LYS A 78 16.34 0.18 -11.11
CA LYS A 78 17.75 -0.05 -11.50
C LYS A 78 18.56 -0.64 -10.35
N ASN A 79 18.15 -0.36 -9.11
CA ASN A 79 18.82 -0.81 -7.90
C ASN A 79 17.85 -0.90 -6.71
N GLY A 80 18.30 -1.50 -5.61
CA GLY A 80 17.48 -1.68 -4.42
C GLY A 80 17.03 -0.37 -3.74
N ASN A 81 17.76 0.74 -3.93
CA ASN A 81 17.36 2.03 -3.37
C ASN A 81 16.18 2.63 -4.13
N GLU A 82 16.17 2.52 -5.47
CA GLU A 82 15.02 2.90 -6.28
C GLU A 82 13.78 2.08 -5.90
N ALA A 83 13.92 0.76 -5.76
CA ALA A 83 12.82 -0.11 -5.34
C ALA A 83 12.26 0.29 -3.96
N LYS A 84 13.13 0.60 -2.98
CA LYS A 84 12.72 1.05 -1.65
C LYS A 84 11.99 2.40 -1.70
N LEU A 85 12.48 3.34 -2.50
CA LEU A 85 11.88 4.67 -2.64
C LEU A 85 10.52 4.61 -3.34
N ALA A 86 10.40 3.78 -4.38
CA ALA A 86 9.15 3.52 -5.08
C ALA A 86 8.11 2.90 -4.15
N ARG A 87 8.51 1.84 -3.41
CA ARG A 87 7.64 1.21 -2.41
C ARG A 87 7.19 2.17 -1.32
N ARG A 88 8.10 3.01 -0.79
CA ARG A 88 7.76 4.02 0.22
C ARG A 88 6.73 5.02 -0.33
N SER A 89 6.94 5.49 -1.55
CA SER A 89 6.05 6.46 -2.19
C SER A 89 4.67 5.86 -2.48
N ALA A 90 4.62 4.60 -2.94
CA ALA A 90 3.37 3.87 -3.16
C ALA A 90 2.57 3.66 -1.86
N ILE A 91 3.25 3.25 -0.77
CA ILE A 91 2.61 3.10 0.54
C ILE A 91 2.03 4.43 1.02
N PHE A 92 2.80 5.52 0.93
CA PHE A 92 2.30 6.84 1.30
C PHE A 92 1.08 7.24 0.47
N ARG A 93 1.14 7.04 -0.85
CA ARG A 93 0.05 7.38 -1.77
C ARG A 93 -1.24 6.65 -1.42
N GLU A 94 -1.16 5.35 -1.14
CA GLU A 94 -2.30 4.53 -0.73
C GLU A 94 -2.94 5.06 0.56
N PHE A 95 -2.12 5.30 1.59
CA PHE A 95 -2.63 5.84 2.85
C PHE A 95 -3.18 7.26 2.70
N PHE A 96 -2.57 8.11 1.87
CA PHE A 96 -3.10 9.44 1.59
C PHE A 96 -4.50 9.36 0.98
N LEU A 97 -4.68 8.53 -0.05
CA LEU A 97 -5.99 8.33 -0.69
C LEU A 97 -7.02 7.82 0.32
N PHE A 98 -6.65 6.83 1.14
CA PHE A 98 -7.50 6.30 2.19
C PHE A 98 -7.92 7.39 3.20
N GLN A 99 -6.97 8.19 3.68
CA GLN A 99 -7.23 9.26 4.65
C GLN A 99 -8.06 10.40 4.06
N VAL A 100 -7.83 10.77 2.80
CA VAL A 100 -8.64 11.79 2.11
C VAL A 100 -10.08 11.32 1.96
N GLN A 101 -10.30 10.07 1.55
CA GLN A 101 -11.66 9.50 1.46
C GLN A 101 -12.34 9.47 2.83
N LEU A 102 -11.63 9.06 3.89
CA LEU A 102 -12.18 9.07 5.24
C LEU A 102 -12.53 10.50 5.70
N ALA A 103 -11.66 11.47 5.46
CA ALA A 103 -11.90 12.87 5.78
C ALA A 103 -13.12 13.43 5.04
N GLN A 104 -13.29 13.10 3.75
CA GLN A 104 -14.46 13.49 2.97
C GLN A 104 -15.76 12.87 3.53
N LEU A 105 -15.73 11.61 3.97
CA LEU A 105 -16.89 10.97 4.58
C LEU A 105 -17.25 11.59 5.94
N LEU A 106 -16.25 12.01 6.73
CA LEU A 106 -16.48 12.66 8.01
C LEU A 106 -16.99 14.09 7.83
N SER A 107 -16.42 14.87 6.90
CA SER A 107 -16.87 16.24 6.65
C SER A 107 -18.31 16.30 6.17
N GLN A 108 -18.74 15.35 5.33
CA GLN A 108 -20.14 15.24 4.89
C GLN A 108 -21.11 15.00 6.06
N ARG A 109 -20.68 14.29 7.12
CA ARG A 109 -21.51 14.07 8.31
C ARG A 109 -21.62 15.31 9.19
N ASP A 110 -20.54 16.05 9.31
CA ASP A 110 -20.48 17.25 10.16
C ASP A 110 -21.26 18.43 9.55
N GLU A 111 -21.34 18.53 8.22
CA GLU A 111 -22.11 19.59 7.55
C GLU A 111 -23.64 19.39 7.62
N ASP A 112 -24.12 18.14 7.68
CA ASP A 112 -25.56 17.85 7.60
C ASP A 112 -26.27 17.67 8.96
N VAL A 113 -25.56 17.36 10.06
CA VAL A 113 -26.19 17.18 11.39
C VAL A 113 -25.26 17.63 12.53
N PRO A 114 -25.57 18.71 13.26
CA PRO A 114 -24.84 19.03 14.49
C PRO A 114 -24.98 17.88 15.48
N GLY A 115 -23.85 17.43 16.04
CA GLY A 115 -23.84 16.35 17.03
C GLY A 115 -24.83 16.61 18.17
N VAL A 116 -25.71 15.66 18.45
CA VAL A 116 -26.72 15.80 19.51
C VAL A 116 -26.03 15.57 20.86
N GLU A 117 -26.07 16.58 21.72
CA GLU A 117 -25.62 16.46 23.11
C GLU A 117 -26.41 15.33 23.82
N LYS A 118 -25.71 14.29 24.26
CA LYS A 118 -26.32 13.25 25.09
C LYS A 118 -26.36 13.74 26.54
N ARG A 119 -27.51 14.26 26.95
CA ARG A 119 -27.80 14.53 28.36
C ARG A 119 -28.20 13.22 29.02
N TYR A 120 -27.40 12.78 29.99
CA TYR A 120 -27.70 11.58 30.78
C TYR A 120 -27.70 11.90 32.27
N ASP A 121 -28.48 11.15 33.03
CA ASP A 121 -28.60 11.32 34.47
C ASP A 121 -27.44 10.63 35.20
N LEU A 122 -26.59 11.43 35.83
CA LEU A 122 -25.47 10.95 36.62
C LEU A 122 -25.91 10.16 37.87
N ALA A 123 -27.10 10.43 38.41
CA ALA A 123 -27.62 9.69 39.55
C ALA A 123 -27.98 8.25 39.14
N ALA A 124 -28.71 8.10 38.04
CA ALA A 124 -29.03 6.78 37.47
C ALA A 124 -27.77 5.97 37.10
N VAL A 125 -26.74 6.63 36.56
CA VAL A 125 -25.45 5.96 36.27
C VAL A 125 -24.77 5.48 37.55
N LYS A 126 -24.76 6.27 38.63
CA LYS A 126 -24.19 5.86 39.93
C LYS A 126 -24.95 4.69 40.55
N GLU A 127 -26.28 4.71 40.49
CA GLU A 127 -27.13 3.63 40.97
C GLU A 127 -26.84 2.33 40.22
N LEU A 128 -26.73 2.41 38.88
CA LEU A 128 -26.36 1.27 38.06
C LEU A 128 -25.00 0.69 38.47
N ILE A 129 -23.96 1.54 38.62
CA ILE A 129 -22.61 1.10 39.01
C ILE A 129 -22.62 0.40 40.37
N GLN A 130 -23.41 0.91 41.33
CA GLN A 130 -23.54 0.30 42.66
C GLN A 130 -24.29 -1.02 42.66
N ALA A 131 -25.17 -1.25 41.69
CA ALA A 131 -25.94 -2.49 41.56
C ALA A 131 -25.13 -3.66 40.96
N ILE A 132 -23.96 -3.39 40.37
CA ILE A 132 -23.13 -4.42 39.73
C ILE A 132 -22.26 -5.13 40.79
N PRO A 133 -22.16 -6.47 40.80
CA PRO A 133 -21.45 -7.23 41.84
C PRO A 133 -19.91 -7.24 41.68
N PHE A 134 -19.34 -6.27 40.96
CA PHE A 134 -17.91 -6.16 40.74
C PHE A 134 -17.50 -4.69 40.55
N GLU A 135 -16.25 -4.38 40.90
CA GLU A 135 -15.70 -3.05 40.63
C GLU A 135 -15.33 -2.90 39.15
N LEU A 136 -15.68 -1.74 38.58
CA LEU A 136 -15.29 -1.40 37.23
C LEU A 136 -13.76 -1.29 37.12
N SER A 137 -13.23 -1.75 35.98
CA SER A 137 -11.83 -1.55 35.64
C SER A 137 -11.54 -0.07 35.37
N ASP A 138 -10.26 0.31 35.42
CA ASP A 138 -9.86 1.70 35.15
C ASP A 138 -10.23 2.13 33.72
N ASP A 139 -10.25 1.21 32.75
CA ASP A 139 -10.68 1.47 31.37
C ASP A 139 -12.19 1.70 31.24
N GLN A 140 -13.00 1.10 32.13
CA GLN A 140 -14.46 1.27 32.14
C GLN A 140 -14.90 2.55 32.86
N LYS A 141 -14.04 3.11 33.72
CA LYS A 141 -14.28 4.38 34.43
C LYS A 141 -13.92 5.61 33.60
N ARG A 142 -13.21 5.43 32.48
CA ARG A 142 -12.78 6.48 31.52
C ARG A 142 -13.80 6.67 30.41
#